data_AF-A0A9W4W2E9-F1
#
_entry.id   AF-A0A9W4W2E9-F1
#
_cell.length_a   1.000
_cell.length_b   1.000
_cell.length_c   1.000
_cell.angle_alpha   90.00
_cell.angle_beta   90.00
_cell.angle_gamma   90.00
#
_symmetry.space_group_name_H-M   'P 1'
#
loop_
_entity.id
_entity.type
_entity.pdbx_description
1 polymer ?
#
loop_
_entity_poly.entity_id
_entity_poly.type
_entity_poly.pdbx_seq_one_letter_code
_entity_poly.pdbx_strand_id
1 'polypeptide(L)' 'MKLNPMLRLITGLMLLLSLSLSYYVDANWGWFSAFIAVNLIQSAFTN' A
#
# COMPACT_ATOMS: atom_id res chain seq x y z
N MET A 1 -19.31 0.08 -8.64
CA MET A 1 -17.88 0.19 -8.25
C MET A 1 -17.10 0.80 -9.40
N LYS A 2 -16.74 2.09 -9.33
CA LYS A 2 -15.72 2.62 -10.24
C LYS A 2 -14.38 2.15 -9.68
N LEU A 3 -13.78 1.15 -10.31
CA LEU A 3 -12.39 0.79 -10.02
C LEU A 3 -11.55 2.03 -10.37
N ASN A 4 -10.89 2.62 -9.38
CA ASN A 4 -9.99 3.76 -9.62
C ASN A 4 -8.62 3.19 -10.07
N PRO A 5 -8.30 3.12 -11.38
CA PRO A 5 -7.05 2.54 -11.85
C PRO A 5 -5.82 3.27 -11.28
N MET A 6 -5.94 4.58 -11.08
CA MET A 6 -4.92 5.41 -10.42
C MET A 6 -4.66 4.98 -8.98
N LEU A 7 -5.71 4.68 -8.20
CA LEU A 7 -5.54 4.22 -6.82
C LEU A 7 -4.73 2.92 -6.79
N ARG A 8 -5.05 1.97 -7.66
CA ARG A 8 -4.36 0.68 -7.72
C ARG A 8 -2.91 0.80 -8.18
N LEU A 9 -2.63 1.70 -9.13
CA LEU A 9 -1.27 2.02 -9.56
C LEU A 9 -0.45 2.62 -8.41
N ILE A 10 -0.99 3.64 -7.74
CA ILE A 10 -0.31 4.31 -6.62
C ILE A 10 -0.07 3.32 -5.49
N THR A 11 -1.08 2.57 -5.06
CA THR A 11 -0.94 1.55 -4.01
C THR A 11 0.11 0.50 -4.36
N GLY A 12 0.16 0.03 -5.62
CA GLY A 12 1.18 -0.89 -6.09
C GLY A 12 2.60 -0.31 -6.01
N LEU A 13 2.79 0.94 -6.44
CA LEU A 13 4.07 1.63 -6.34
C LEU A 13 4.51 1.84 -4.88
N MET A 14 3.58 2.23 -4.01
CA MET A 14 3.88 2.41 -2.58
C MET A 14 4.28 1.10 -1.91
N LEU A 15 3.67 -0.03 -2.29
CA LEU A 15 4.04 -1.35 -1.78
C LEU A 15 5.45 -1.76 -2.21
N LEU A 16 5.80 -1.57 -3.49
CA LEU A 16 7.15 -1.86 -3.99
C LEU A 16 8.22 -0.98 -3.34
N LEU A 17 7.91 0.30 -3.12
CA LEU A 17 8.79 1.22 -2.42
C LEU A 17 8.99 0.81 -0.96
N SER A 18 7.91 0.44 -0.26
CA SER A 18 7.96 -0.06 1.11
C SER A 18 8.79 -1.33 1.23
N LEU A 19 8.62 -2.28 0.30
CA LEU A 19 9.41 -3.51 0.26
C LEU A 19 10.90 -3.23 0.01
N SER A 20 11.21 -2.33 -0.92
CA SER A 20 12.59 -1.94 -1.21
C SER A 20 13.25 -1.32 0.03
N LEU A 21 12.56 -0.38 0.70
CA LEU A 21 13.05 0.22 1.95
C LEU A 21 13.15 -0.81 3.09
N SER A 22 12.24 -1.79 3.13
CA SER A 22 12.30 -2.88 4.11
C SER A 22 13.55 -3.74 3.98
N TYR A 23 14.06 -3.89 2.76
CA TYR A 23 15.26 -4.68 2.49
C TYR A 23 16.55 -3.84 2.60
N TYR A 24 16.54 -2.61 2.08
CA TYR A 24 17.76 -1.80 1.97
C TYR A 24 18.00 -0.85 3.16
N VAL A 25 16.95 -0.49 3.92
CA VAL A 25 17.05 0.50 4.99
C VAL A 25 16.79 -0.14 6.35
N ASP A 26 15.58 -0.67 6.58
CA ASP A 26 15.20 -1.25 7.87
C ASP A 26 13.91 -2.10 7.76
N ALA A 27 13.84 -3.25 8.42
CA ALA A 27 12.67 -4.14 8.35
C ALA A 27 11.35 -3.51 8.84
N ASN A 28 11.41 -2.45 9.66
CA ASN A 28 10.23 -1.74 10.16
C ASN A 28 9.42 -1.06 9.05
N TRP A 29 9.99 -0.87 7.85
CA TRP A 29 9.23 -0.38 6.70
C TRP A 29 8.10 -1.33 6.29
N GLY A 30 8.08 -2.59 6.73
CA GLY A 30 6.93 -3.48 6.60
C GLY A 30 5.64 -2.92 7.24
N TRP A 31 5.74 -2.11 8.30
CA TRP A 31 4.58 -1.44 8.91
C TRP A 31 3.90 -0.45 7.96
N PHE A 32 4.66 0.17 7.06
CA PHE A 32 4.10 1.06 6.05
C PHE A 32 3.26 0.28 5.02
N SER A 33 3.72 -0.90 4.59
CA SER A 33 2.93 -1.83 3.77
C SER A 33 1.64 -2.29 4.49
N ALA A 34 1.74 -2.62 5.77
CA ALA A 34 0.57 -3.01 6.58
C ALA A 34 -0.44 -1.86 6.70
N PHE A 35 0.01 -0.63 6.94
CA PHE A 35 -0.84 0.55 6.95
C PHE A 35 -1.58 0.74 5.62
N ILE A 36 -0.88 0.67 4.49
CA ILE A 36 -1.50 0.79 3.16
C ILE A 36 -2.56 -0.30 2.95
N ALA A 37 -2.26 -1.55 3.33
CA ALA A 37 -3.19 -2.67 3.18
C ALA A 37 -4.47 -2.47 3.99
N VAL A 38 -4.36 -2.05 5.26
CA VAL A 38 -5.52 -1.77 6.11
C VAL A 38 -6.39 -0.67 5.51
N ASN A 39 -5.80 0.40 4.99
CA ASN A 39 -6.54 1.49 4.34
C ASN A 39 -7.23 1.03 3.05
N LEU A 40 -6.59 0.17 2.26
CA LEU A 40 -7.20 -0.36 1.04
C LEU A 40 -8.38 -1.29 1.36
N ILE A 41 -8.25 -2.10 2.41
CA ILE A 41 -9.34 -2.94 2.93
C ILE A 41 -10.49 -2.05 3.40
N GLN A 42 -10.22 -1.02 4.20
CA GLN A 42 -11.24 -0.08 4.65
C GLN A 42 -11.93 0.61 3.46
N SER A 43 -11.18 1.09 2.48
CA SER A 43 -11.71 1.67 1.24
C SER A 43 -12.60 0.72 0.43
N ALA A 44 -12.46 -0.60 0.58
CA ALA A 44 -13.35 -1.56 -0.09
C ALA A 44 -14.77 -1.55 0.51
N PHE A 45 -14.91 -1.15 1.78
CA PHE A 45 -16.19 -1.09 2.50
C PHE A 45 -16.76 0.33 2.64
N THR A 46 -15.95 1.35 2.35
CA THR A 46 -16.34 2.76 2.46
C THR A 46 -16.30 3.37 1.07
N ASN A 47 -17.45 3.85 0.57
CA ASN A 47 -17.62 4.35 -0.80
C ASN A 47 -17.35 5.85 -0.93
#